data_AF-A0A2G9Z6B6-F1
#
_entry.id   AF-A0A2G9Z6B6-F1
#
_cell.length_a   1.000
_cell.length_b   1.000
_cell.length_c   1.000
_cell.angle_alpha   90.00
_cell.angle_beta   90.00
_cell.angle_gamma   90.00
#
_symmetry.space_group_name_H-M   'P 1'
#
loop_
_entity.id
_entity.type
_entity.pdbx_description
1 polymer ?
#
loop_
_entity_poly.entity_id
_entity_poly.type
_entity_poly.pdbx_seq_one_letter_code
_entity_poly.pdbx_strand_id
1 'polypeptide(L)' 'ILIDEARTPLIISAPAEEAGEKYQKFARLIPTLKEGGDYNIDEKMRAATLTDEGIKKMEELL' A
#
# COMPACT_ATOMS: atom_id res chain seq x y z
N ILE A 1 28.79 25.94 13.43
CA ILE A 1 28.31 25.22 12.23
C ILE A 1 28.42 23.70 12.46
N LEU A 2 29.62 23.10 12.49
CA LEU A 2 29.81 21.63 12.54
C LEU A 2 29.28 20.86 13.78
N ILE A 3 29.05 21.50 14.92
CA ILE A 3 28.57 20.82 16.15
C ILE A 3 27.04 20.86 16.28
N ASP A 4 26.43 21.97 15.89
CA ASP A 4 24.99 22.19 16.05
C ASP A 4 24.21 21.65 14.84
N GLU A 5 24.73 21.81 13.63
CA GLU A 5 24.07 21.33 12.41
C GLU A 5 24.21 19.81 12.22
N ALA A 6 25.28 19.19 12.74
CA ALA A 6 25.45 17.73 12.71
C ALA A 6 24.44 16.98 13.60
N ARG A 7 23.72 17.71 14.48
CA ARG A 7 22.66 17.14 15.34
C ARG A 7 21.31 17.03 14.62
N THR A 8 21.18 17.63 13.44
CA THR A 8 19.95 17.57 12.66
C THR A 8 20.27 16.95 11.30
N PRO A 9 19.69 15.78 10.95
CA PRO A 9 19.93 15.19 9.65
C PRO A 9 19.43 16.12 8.53
N LEU A 10 20.21 16.22 7.45
CA LEU A 10 19.77 16.91 6.25
C LEU A 10 18.71 16.05 5.55
N ILE A 11 17.45 16.46 5.66
CA ILE A 11 16.32 15.78 5.03
C ILE A 11 15.89 16.57 3.80
N ILE A 12 15.92 15.95 2.63
CA ILE A 12 15.30 16.48 1.42
C ILE A 12 13.94 15.79 1.26
N SER A 13 12.88 16.48 1.67
CA SER A 13 11.50 16.04 1.47
C SER A 13 10.90 16.70 0.23
N ALA A 14 10.22 15.92 -0.60
CA ALA A 14 9.34 16.42 -1.65
C ALA A 14 7.88 16.34 -1.18
N PRO A 15 6.95 17.14 -1.74
CA PRO A 15 5.53 16.93 -1.52
C PRO A 15 5.15 15.50 -1.94
N ALA A 16 4.31 14.85 -1.14
CA ALA A 16 3.78 13.55 -1.49
C ALA A 16 2.85 13.69 -2.71
N GLU A 17 2.93 12.75 -3.63
CA GLU A 17 1.96 12.65 -4.72
C GLU A 17 0.57 12.34 -4.12
N GLU A 18 -0.45 13.10 -4.51
CA GLU A 18 -1.81 12.90 -4.03
C GLU A 18 -2.39 11.60 -4.58
N ALA A 19 -2.19 10.49 -3.87
CA ALA A 19 -2.81 9.20 -4.16
C ALA A 19 -4.22 9.05 -3.53
N GLY A 20 -4.81 10.15 -3.03
CA GLY A 20 -6.07 10.14 -2.27
C GLY A 20 -7.22 9.44 -3.00
N GLU A 21 -7.39 9.72 -4.29
CA GLU A 21 -8.40 9.06 -5.13
C GLU A 21 -8.16 7.56 -5.27
N LYS A 22 -6.90 7.13 -5.44
CA LYS A 22 -6.55 5.71 -5.53
C LYS A 22 -6.89 4.99 -4.23
N TYR A 23 -6.53 5.56 -3.07
CA TYR A 23 -6.88 4.98 -1.77
C TYR A 23 -8.39 4.83 -1.60
N GLN A 24 -9.17 5.85 -1.97
CA GLN A 24 -10.63 5.77 -1.90
C GLN A 24 -11.20 4.72 -2.85
N LYS A 25 -10.67 4.61 -4.08
CA LYS A 25 -11.10 3.59 -5.05
C LYS A 25 -10.85 2.18 -4.50
N PHE A 26 -9.61 1.89 -4.07
CA PHE A 26 -9.26 0.57 -3.56
C PHE A 26 -9.97 0.23 -2.24
N ALA A 27 -10.20 1.20 -1.35
CA ALA A 27 -10.96 0.96 -0.12
C ALA A 27 -12.41 0.46 -0.37
N ARG A 28 -13.01 0.85 -1.50
CA ARG A 28 -14.33 0.36 -1.91
C ARG A 28 -14.28 -1.02 -2.57
N LEU A 29 -13.16 -1.36 -3.22
CA LEU A 29 -12.98 -2.62 -3.96
C LEU A 29 -12.55 -3.78 -3.06
N ILE A 30 -11.68 -3.55 -2.07
CA ILE A 30 -11.13 -4.60 -1.19
C ILE A 30 -12.23 -5.47 -0.53
N PRO A 31 -13.35 -4.94 -0.02
CA PRO A 31 -14.40 -5.76 0.59
C PRO A 31 -15.04 -6.80 -0.34
N THR A 32 -14.85 -6.67 -1.66
CA THR A 32 -15.36 -7.61 -2.65
C THR A 32 -14.47 -8.85 -2.81
N LEU A 33 -13.23 -8.79 -2.28
CA LEU A 33 -12.27 -9.88 -2.33
C LEU A 33 -12.47 -10.88 -1.18
N LYS A 34 -12.20 -12.15 -1.44
CA LYS A 34 -12.32 -13.24 -0.48
C LYS A 34 -10.96 -13.82 -0.11
N GLU A 35 -10.71 -13.95 1.19
CA GLU A 35 -9.54 -14.63 1.72
C GLU A 35 -9.57 -16.13 1.35
N GLY A 36 -8.41 -16.69 0.99
CA GLY A 36 -8.27 -18.09 0.56
C GLY A 36 -8.66 -18.36 -0.90
N GLY A 37 -9.10 -17.33 -1.63
CA GLY A 37 -9.32 -17.37 -3.07
C GLY A 37 -8.60 -16.22 -3.76
N ASP A 38 -9.02 -14.98 -3.47
CA ASP A 38 -8.51 -13.77 -4.12
C ASP A 38 -7.19 -13.27 -3.48
N TYR A 39 -6.99 -13.51 -2.18
CA TYR A 39 -5.76 -13.16 -1.48
C TYR A 39 -5.50 -14.10 -0.30
N ASN A 40 -4.24 -14.14 0.13
CA ASN A 40 -3.78 -14.88 1.29
C ASN A 40 -3.13 -13.94 2.30
N ILE A 41 -3.35 -14.19 3.59
CA ILE A 41 -2.72 -13.47 4.69
C ILE A 41 -1.69 -14.39 5.35
N ASP A 42 -0.45 -13.90 5.47
CA ASP A 42 0.55 -14.47 6.37
C ASP A 42 0.58 -13.63 7.65
N GLU A 43 -0.09 -14.11 8.70
CA GLU A 43 -0.14 -13.40 9.99
C GLU A 43 1.22 -13.36 10.71
N LYS A 44 2.11 -14.33 10.45
CA LYS A 44 3.45 -14.35 11.05
C LYS A 44 4.30 -13.23 10.45
N MET A 45 4.18 -13.02 9.14
CA MET A 45 4.87 -11.95 8.42
C MET A 45 4.10 -10.64 8.40
N ARG A 46 2.84 -10.62 8.86
CA ARG A 46 1.89 -9.51 8.73
C ARG A 46 1.83 -9.00 7.29
N ALA A 47 1.82 -9.92 6.33
CA ALA A 47 1.84 -9.64 4.90
C ALA A 47 0.57 -10.20 4.24
N ALA A 48 0.04 -9.48 3.26
CA ALA A 48 -1.06 -9.95 2.43
C ALA A 48 -0.59 -10.02 0.97
N THR A 49 -0.91 -11.13 0.30
CA THR A 49 -0.50 -11.38 -1.09
C THR A 49 -1.73 -11.74 -1.91
N LEU A 50 -1.92 -11.07 -3.05
CA LEU A 50 -2.97 -11.42 -4.01
C LEU A 50 -2.61 -12.72 -4.73
N THR A 51 -3.63 -13.52 -5.04
CA THR A 51 -3.50 -14.66 -5.94
C THR A 51 -3.71 -14.22 -7.39
N ASP A 52 -3.37 -15.07 -8.36
CA ASP A 52 -3.62 -14.78 -9.78
C ASP A 52 -5.12 -14.55 -10.07
N GLU A 53 -6.00 -15.23 -9.34
CA GLU A 53 -7.46 -15.02 -9.43
C GLU A 53 -7.87 -13.65 -8.89
N GLY A 54 -7.33 -13.26 -7.73
CA GLY A 54 -7.59 -11.95 -7.15
C GLY A 54 -7.07 -10.80 -8.01
N ILE A 55 -5.92 -10.98 -8.67
CA ILE A 55 -5.39 -10.00 -9.63
C ILE A 55 -6.35 -9.82 -10.80
N LYS A 56 -6.78 -10.91 -11.46
CA LYS A 56 -7.73 -10.84 -12.58
C LYS A 56 -9.04 -10.18 -12.18
N LYS A 57 -9.58 -10.53 -11.02
CA LYS A 57 -10.81 -9.93 -10.49
C LYS A 57 -10.64 -8.44 -10.24
N MET A 58 -9.50 -8.01 -9.72
CA MET A 58 -9.20 -6.58 -9.54
C MET A 58 -9.06 -5.84 -10.87
N GLU A 59 -8.50 -6.47 -11.90
CA GLU A 59 -8.44 -5.90 -13.25
C GLU A 59 -9.82 -5.72 -13.88
N GLU A 60 -10.76 -6.66 -13.66
CA GLU A 60 -12.14 -6.53 -14.13
C GLU A 60 -12.95 -5.44 -13.39
N LEU A 61 -12.60 -5.16 -12.14
CA LEU A 61 -13.28 -4.17 -11.28
C LEU A 61 -12.75 -2.74 -11.45
N LEU A 62 -11.59 -2.57 -12.09
CA LEU A 62 -10.87 -1.29 -12.24
C LEU A 62 -11.36 -0.50 -13.46
#